data_AF-A0A958GL85-F1
#
_entry.id   AF-A0A958GL85-F1
#
_cell.length_a   1.000
_cell.length_b   1.000
_cell.length_c   1.000
_cell.angle_alpha   90.00
_cell.angle_beta   90.00
_cell.angle_gamma   90.00
#
_symmetry.space_group_name_H-M   'P 1'
#
loop_
_entity.id
_entity.type
_entity.pdbx_description
1 polymer ?
#
loop_
_entity_poly.entity_id
_entity_poly.type
_entity_poly.pdbx_seq_one_letter_code
_entity_poly.pdbx_strand_id
1 'polypeptide(L)'
;QLVTSSGITIESSESTVSIVAGESTITVDPEGVVSIKSNGDLTVEADQNLILKGQTITLDGNRIDINSATDTNIESGINTNIDSNVKSSVTSASLTEIKGAVVTIN
;
A
#
# COMPACT_ATOMS: atom_id res chain seq x y z
N GLN A 1 29.85 -10.37 -2.85
CA GLN A 1 28.94 -10.74 -1.75
C GLN A 1 29.52 -10.23 -0.44
N LEU A 2 28.71 -9.58 0.38
CA LEU A 2 29.00 -9.18 1.75
C LEU A 2 28.04 -9.95 2.67
N VAL A 3 28.55 -10.57 3.73
CA VAL A 3 27.75 -11.27 4.74
C VAL A 3 28.04 -10.66 6.09
N THR A 4 26.99 -10.20 6.78
CA THR A 4 27.09 -9.64 8.13
C THR A 4 27.19 -10.75 9.19
N SER A 5 27.66 -10.42 10.40
CA SER A 5 27.70 -11.36 11.53
C SER A 5 26.32 -11.90 11.94
N SER A 6 25.24 -11.20 11.59
CA SER A 6 23.86 -11.62 11.79
C SER A 6 23.26 -12.41 10.63
N GLY A 7 24.06 -12.78 9.61
CA GLY A 7 23.63 -13.60 8.49
C GLY A 7 22.89 -12.86 7.37
N ILE A 8 22.81 -11.52 7.42
CA ILE A 8 22.29 -10.70 6.31
C ILE A 8 23.31 -10.75 5.17
N THR A 9 22.84 -11.07 3.98
CA THR A 9 23.65 -11.14 2.76
C THR A 9 23.32 -9.97 1.86
N ILE A 10 24.34 -9.24 1.41
CA ILE A 10 24.24 -8.24 0.36
C ILE A 10 25.02 -8.75 -0.84
N GLU A 11 24.34 -8.94 -1.95
CA GLU A 11 24.94 -9.43 -3.17
C GLU A 11 24.63 -8.54 -4.36
N SER A 12 25.56 -8.52 -5.30
CA SER A 12 25.39 -7.89 -6.59
C SER A 12 25.62 -8.98 -7.62
N SER A 13 24.63 -9.21 -8.48
CA SER A 13 24.77 -10.07 -9.65
C SER A 13 24.50 -9.22 -10.87
N GLU A 14 25.47 -9.16 -11.78
CA GLU A 14 25.48 -8.22 -12.90
C GLU A 14 25.31 -6.77 -12.40
N SER A 15 24.13 -6.17 -12.56
CA SER A 15 23.79 -4.81 -12.10
C SER A 15 22.65 -4.77 -11.08
N THR A 16 22.18 -5.92 -10.61
CA THR A 16 21.13 -6.03 -9.60
C THR A 16 21.75 -6.16 -8.23
N VAL A 17 21.30 -5.34 -7.28
CA VAL A 17 21.69 -5.42 -5.87
C VAL A 17 20.56 -6.02 -5.05
N SER A 18 20.86 -7.06 -4.27
CA SER A 18 19.92 -7.73 -3.39
C SER A 18 20.41 -7.74 -1.95
N ILE A 19 19.52 -7.42 -1.02
CA ILE A 19 19.69 -7.58 0.43
C ILE A 19 18.78 -8.71 0.87
N VAL A 20 19.35 -9.80 1.37
CA VAL A 20 18.64 -11.01 1.81
C VAL A 20 18.82 -11.19 3.31
N ALA A 21 17.71 -11.28 4.04
CA ALA A 21 17.67 -11.52 5.48
C ALA A 21 16.62 -12.58 5.79
N GLY A 22 17.06 -13.85 5.93
CA GLY A 22 16.14 -14.98 6.05
C GLY A 22 15.31 -15.15 4.77
N GLU A 23 13.97 -15.12 4.91
CA GLU A 23 13.04 -15.20 3.77
C GLU A 23 12.64 -13.83 3.20
N SER A 24 13.17 -12.74 3.75
CA SER A 24 12.91 -11.39 3.27
C SER A 24 13.99 -10.93 2.29
N THR A 25 13.56 -10.24 1.23
CA THR A 25 14.47 -9.74 0.18
C THR A 25 14.08 -8.32 -0.22
N ILE A 26 15.09 -7.45 -0.34
CA ILE A 26 15.00 -6.18 -1.03
C ILE A 26 15.90 -6.27 -2.27
N THR A 27 15.36 -5.96 -3.45
CA THR A 27 16.10 -5.98 -4.71
C THR A 27 15.93 -4.66 -5.44
N VAL A 28 17.04 -4.14 -5.97
CA VAL A 28 17.08 -3.00 -6.88
C VAL A 28 17.75 -3.44 -8.17
N ASP A 29 17.07 -3.24 -9.30
CA ASP A 29 17.56 -3.66 -10.62
C ASP A 29 17.99 -2.44 -11.47
N PRO A 30 18.74 -2.65 -12.57
CA PRO A 30 19.21 -1.57 -13.43
C PRO A 30 18.10 -0.88 -14.24
N GLU A 31 16.92 -1.46 -14.33
CA GLU A 31 15.74 -0.84 -14.96
C GLU A 31 15.03 0.12 -13.99
N GLY A 32 15.47 0.17 -12.72
CA GLY A 32 14.97 1.05 -11.68
C GLY A 32 13.85 0.43 -10.85
N VAL A 33 13.59 -0.88 -11.00
CA VAL A 33 12.59 -1.58 -10.21
C VAL A 33 13.14 -1.80 -8.80
N VAL A 34 12.33 -1.46 -7.81
CA VAL A 34 12.57 -1.78 -6.40
C VAL A 34 11.51 -2.78 -5.97
N SER A 35 11.94 -3.95 -5.50
CA SER A 35 11.06 -4.99 -4.98
C SER A 35 11.38 -5.26 -3.52
N ILE A 36 10.35 -5.31 -2.68
CA ILE A 36 10.45 -5.70 -1.27
C ILE A 36 9.51 -6.88 -1.08
N LYS A 37 10.05 -8.01 -0.62
CA LYS A 37 9.29 -9.22 -0.34
C LYS A 37 9.54 -9.64 1.10
N SER A 38 8.47 -9.92 1.82
CA SER A 38 8.46 -10.55 3.14
C SER A 38 7.43 -11.68 3.12
N ASN A 39 7.78 -12.83 3.71
CA ASN A 39 6.82 -13.92 3.94
C ASN A 39 6.05 -13.73 5.26
N GLY A 40 6.54 -12.87 6.15
CA GLY A 40 5.85 -12.45 7.37
C GLY A 40 5.31 -11.03 7.21
N ASP A 41 5.25 -10.30 8.33
CA ASP A 41 4.80 -8.92 8.32
C ASP A 41 5.80 -8.00 7.60
N LEU A 42 5.28 -6.99 6.90
CA LEU A 42 6.04 -5.86 6.40
C LEU A 42 5.45 -4.60 7.02
N THR A 43 6.23 -3.93 7.87
CA THR A 43 5.82 -2.67 8.52
C THR A 43 6.61 -1.52 7.90
N VAL A 44 5.88 -0.47 7.48
CA VAL A 44 6.46 0.77 6.97
C VAL A 44 5.89 1.92 7.80
N GLU A 45 6.76 2.60 8.55
CA GLU A 45 6.36 3.66 9.48
C GLU A 45 6.98 4.99 9.10
N ALA A 46 6.25 6.07 9.35
CA ALA A 46 6.75 7.43 9.24
C ALA A 46 6.11 8.29 10.34
N ASP A 47 6.92 9.03 11.09
CA ASP A 47 6.45 9.90 12.17
C ASP A 47 5.65 11.11 11.68
N GLN A 48 5.85 11.48 10.41
CA GLN A 48 5.26 12.68 9.83
C GLN A 48 4.49 12.36 8.55
N ASN A 49 5.22 12.07 7.47
CA ASN A 49 4.63 11.87 6.15
C ASN A 49 5.12 10.56 5.53
N LEU A 50 4.17 9.70 5.16
CA LEU A 50 4.38 8.60 4.24
C LEU A 50 3.68 8.96 2.93
N ILE A 51 4.44 9.01 1.83
CA ILE A 51 3.92 9.43 0.52
C ILE A 51 4.17 8.33 -0.50
N LEU A 52 3.08 7.80 -1.07
CA LEU A 52 3.10 6.85 -2.19
C LEU A 52 2.71 7.60 -3.47
N LYS A 53 3.64 7.70 -4.43
CA LYS A 53 3.40 8.33 -5.73
C LYS A 53 3.61 7.31 -6.85
N GLY A 54 2.68 7.29 -7.80
CA GLY A 54 2.77 6.44 -8.98
C GLY A 54 1.56 6.70 -9.87
N GLN A 55 1.63 6.24 -11.11
CA GLN A 55 0.46 6.26 -12.01
C GLN A 55 -0.64 5.30 -11.49
N THR A 56 -0.21 4.21 -10.86
CA THR A 56 -1.09 3.18 -10.28
C THR A 56 -0.54 2.77 -8.91
N ILE A 57 -1.44 2.63 -7.93
CA ILE A 57 -1.18 2.00 -6.63
C ILE A 57 -2.23 0.89 -6.48
N THR A 58 -1.78 -0.34 -6.23
CA THR A 58 -2.66 -1.49 -6.03
C THR A 58 -2.48 -2.01 -4.61
N LEU A 59 -3.59 -2.20 -3.90
CA LEU A 59 -3.65 -2.88 -2.60
C LEU A 59 -4.48 -4.14 -2.80
N ASP A 60 -3.82 -5.31 -2.71
CA ASP A 60 -4.45 -6.62 -2.89
C ASP A 60 -4.33 -7.42 -1.59
N GLY A 61 -5.47 -7.78 -1.02
CA GLY A 61 -5.54 -8.51 0.23
C GLY A 61 -6.98 -8.77 0.66
N ASN A 62 -7.15 -9.73 1.57
CA ASN A 62 -8.47 -10.12 2.07
C ASN A 62 -9.13 -9.02 2.95
N ARG A 63 -8.32 -8.11 3.51
CA ARG A 63 -8.76 -7.02 4.38
C ARG A 63 -7.81 -5.83 4.23
N ILE A 64 -8.37 -4.63 4.09
CA ILE A 64 -7.65 -3.35 4.12
C ILE A 64 -8.30 -2.49 5.20
N ASP A 65 -7.52 -2.10 6.21
CA ASP A 65 -7.96 -1.20 7.28
C ASP A 65 -7.33 0.18 7.09
N ILE A 66 -8.15 1.22 7.05
CA ILE A 66 -7.71 2.62 7.05
C ILE A 66 -8.27 3.27 8.30
N ASN A 67 -7.39 3.63 9.24
CA ASN A 67 -7.77 4.29 10.48
C ASN A 67 -7.11 5.67 10.54
N SER A 68 -7.91 6.72 10.59
CA SER A 68 -7.46 8.10 10.75
C SER A 68 -8.18 8.74 11.92
N ALA A 69 -7.44 9.47 12.74
CA ALA A 69 -7.99 10.18 13.89
C ALA A 69 -8.67 11.51 13.52
N THR A 70 -8.36 12.05 12.34
CA THR A 70 -8.86 13.35 11.88
C THR A 70 -9.66 13.14 10.62
N ASP A 71 -8.97 13.05 9.48
CA ASP A 71 -9.59 12.98 8.17
C ASP A 71 -9.02 11.84 7.33
N THR A 72 -9.86 11.26 6.50
CA THR A 72 -9.49 10.40 5.38
C THR A 72 -10.14 10.98 4.13
N ASN A 73 -9.37 11.43 3.16
CA ASN A 73 -9.87 11.98 1.90
C ASN A 73 -9.54 11.06 0.71
N ILE A 74 -10.53 10.81 -0.15
CA ILE A 74 -10.37 10.07 -1.40
C ILE A 74 -10.91 10.95 -2.52
N GLU A 75 -10.01 11.48 -3.35
CA GLU A 75 -10.34 12.36 -4.46
C GLU A 75 -9.96 11.71 -5.79
N SER A 76 -10.89 11.67 -6.73
CA SER A 76 -10.69 11.14 -8.08
C SER A 76 -11.30 12.07 -9.11
N GLY A 77 -10.57 12.36 -10.18
CA GLY A 77 -11.04 13.21 -11.27
C GLY A 77 -12.00 12.53 -12.25
N ILE A 78 -12.18 11.20 -12.15
CA ILE A 78 -13.01 10.42 -13.09
C ILE A 78 -14.05 9.60 -12.32
N ASN A 79 -13.60 8.62 -11.54
CA ASN A 79 -14.48 7.74 -10.78
C ASN A 79 -13.83 7.20 -9.52
N THR A 80 -14.67 6.87 -8.54
CA THR A 80 -14.33 6.05 -7.38
C THR A 80 -15.44 5.00 -7.29
N ASN A 81 -15.09 3.73 -7.45
CA ASN A 81 -16.05 2.63 -7.42
C ASN A 81 -15.88 1.82 -6.13
N ILE A 82 -16.98 1.54 -5.44
CA ILE A 82 -17.02 0.62 -4.30
C ILE A 82 -17.97 -0.50 -4.67
N ASP A 83 -17.42 -1.66 -5.01
CA ASP A 83 -18.18 -2.87 -5.30
C ASP A 83 -18.06 -3.85 -4.12
N SER A 84 -19.19 -4.16 -3.49
CA SER A 84 -19.26 -5.04 -2.31
C SER A 84 -20.41 -6.01 -2.48
N ASN A 85 -20.11 -7.30 -2.40
CA ASN A 85 -21.07 -8.39 -2.54
C ASN A 85 -21.93 -8.64 -1.29
N VAL A 86 -21.51 -8.19 -0.11
CA VAL A 86 -22.25 -8.40 1.15
C VAL A 86 -22.91 -7.12 1.63
N LYS A 87 -22.11 -6.11 1.98
CA LYS A 87 -22.62 -4.87 2.59
C LYS A 87 -21.57 -3.76 2.52
N SER A 88 -22.00 -2.60 2.06
CA SER A 88 -21.32 -1.33 2.34
C SER A 88 -22.14 -0.56 3.37
N SER A 89 -21.49 -0.06 4.43
CA SER A 89 -22.15 0.76 5.45
C SER A 89 -21.39 2.02 5.74
N VAL A 90 -22.14 3.12 5.83
CA VAL A 90 -21.66 4.41 6.29
C VAL A 90 -22.40 4.75 7.58
N THR A 91 -21.67 5.08 8.63
CA THR A 91 -22.22 5.55 9.89
C THR A 91 -21.55 6.85 10.24
N SER A 92 -22.34 7.89 10.45
CA SER A 92 -21.85 9.22 10.83
C SER A 92 -22.54 9.66 12.12
N ALA A 93 -21.81 10.37 12.97
CA ALA A 93 -22.35 10.91 14.23
C ALA A 93 -23.18 12.18 14.01
N SER A 94 -23.09 12.80 12.84
CA SER A 94 -23.74 14.08 12.56
C SER A 94 -24.40 14.10 11.19
N LEU A 95 -23.62 14.15 10.11
CA LEU A 95 -24.15 14.28 8.75
C LEU A 95 -23.49 13.27 7.82
N THR A 96 -24.33 12.55 7.07
CA THR A 96 -23.92 11.90 5.83
C THR A 96 -24.54 12.69 4.69
N GLU A 97 -23.71 13.31 3.85
CA GLU A 97 -24.15 14.06 2.69
C GLU A 97 -23.79 13.30 1.41
N ILE A 98 -24.78 13.08 0.54
CA ILE A 98 -24.58 12.48 -0.79
C ILE A 98 -25.04 13.51 -1.81
N LYS A 99 -24.11 13.97 -2.64
CA LYS A 99 -24.36 14.93 -3.71
C LYS A 99 -24.03 14.27 -5.05
N GLY A 100 -24.97 14.35 -5.99
CA GLY A 100 -24.78 13.88 -7.34
C GLY A 100 -25.89 14.42 -8.24
N ALA A 101 -25.62 14.51 -9.54
CA ALA A 101 -26.67 14.83 -10.53
C ALA A 101 -27.80 13.79 -10.49
N VAL A 102 -27.46 12.53 -10.19
CA VAL A 102 -28.38 11.43 -9.99
C VAL A 102 -27.94 10.65 -8.75
N VAL A 103 -28.87 10.37 -7.85
CA VAL A 103 -28.70 9.42 -6.75
C VAL A 103 -29.78 8.36 -6.92
N THR A 104 -29.36 7.12 -7.19
CA THR A 104 -30.29 5.99 -7.35
C THR A 104 -30.27 5.14 -6.09
N ILE A 105 -31.45 4.94 -5.51
CA ILE A 105 -31.68 4.05 -4.37
C ILE A 105 -32.76 3.08 -4.83
N ASN A 106 -32.44 1.79 -4.90
CA ASN A 106 -33.37 0.73 -5.28
C ASN A 106 -33.89 0.00 -4.05
#